data_AF-A0A2Z6N8L5-F1
#
_entry.id   AF-A0A2Z6N8L5-F1
#
_cell.length_a   1.000
_cell.length_b   1.000
_cell.length_c   1.000
_cell.angle_alpha   90.00
_cell.angle_beta   90.00
_cell.angle_gamma   90.00
#
_symmetry.space_group_name_H-M   'P 1'
#
loop_
_entity.id
_entity.type
_entity.pdbx_description
1 polymer ?
#
loop_
_entity_poly.entity_id
_entity_poly.type
_entity_poly.pdbx_seq_one_letter_code
_entity_poly.pdbx_strand_id
1 'polypeptide(L)'
;MEEQLLGYERFDLSRPNIANELKIFLRCHQLPLGKDSRTGITEMVPSIGHSCEKNSDLLSQFMSYKVSGTCPDDWSVAHKLVLKK
;
A
#
# COMPACT_ATOMS: atom_id res chain seq x y z
N MET A 1 7.70 -18.85 2.57
CA MET A 1 7.13 -19.34 1.30
C MET A 1 6.63 -18.11 0.57
N GLU A 2 7.52 -17.45 -0.16
CA GLU A 2 7.24 -16.22 -0.91
C GLU A 2 6.64 -16.63 -2.25
N GLU A 3 5.30 -16.63 -2.32
CA GLU A 3 4.61 -16.93 -3.56
C GLU A 3 4.61 -15.68 -4.45
N GLN A 4 5.51 -15.67 -5.43
CA GLN A 4 5.64 -14.64 -6.44
C GLN A 4 4.41 -14.68 -7.37
N LEU A 5 3.56 -13.64 -7.30
CA LEU A 5 2.52 -13.41 -8.30
C LEU A 5 3.14 -12.59 -9.43
N LEU A 6 3.40 -13.24 -10.56
CA LEU A 6 3.96 -12.60 -11.77
C LEU A 6 5.29 -11.84 -11.54
N GLY A 7 6.12 -12.29 -10.60
CA GLY A 7 7.41 -11.65 -10.29
C GLY A 7 7.33 -10.40 -9.41
N TYR A 8 6.15 -10.06 -8.88
CA TYR A 8 6.03 -9.05 -7.84
C TYR A 8 6.28 -9.66 -6.45
N GLU A 9 7.15 -9.03 -5.69
CA GLU A 9 7.37 -9.35 -4.28
C GLU A 9 6.19 -8.84 -3.44
N ARG A 10 5.81 -9.63 -2.43
CA ARG A 10 4.71 -9.27 -1.53
C ARG A 10 5.24 -8.31 -0.47
N PHE A 11 4.44 -7.29 -0.18
CA PHE A 11 4.77 -6.35 0.90
C PHE A 11 4.64 -7.04 2.27
N ASP A 12 5.65 -6.89 3.13
CA ASP A 12 5.59 -7.39 4.50
C ASP A 12 4.67 -6.53 5.38
N LEU A 13 3.43 -6.97 5.53
CA LEU A 13 2.39 -6.30 6.33
C LEU A 13 2.55 -6.51 7.85
N SER A 14 3.48 -7.36 8.27
CA SER A 14 3.72 -7.64 9.69
C SER A 14 4.51 -6.53 10.40
N ARG A 15 5.11 -5.62 9.63
CA ARG A 15 5.94 -4.54 10.17
C ARG A 15 5.16 -3.60 11.08
N PRO A 16 5.82 -3.07 12.14
CA PRO A 16 5.26 -1.98 12.92
C PRO A 16 5.11 -0.73 12.03
N ASN A 17 4.20 0.18 12.41
CA ASN A 17 3.98 1.48 11.75
C ASN A 17 3.39 1.44 10.33
N ILE A 18 2.64 0.40 9.97
CA ILE A 18 1.80 0.44 8.75
C ILE A 18 0.37 0.82 9.14
N ALA A 19 -0.14 1.93 8.57
CA ALA A 19 -1.53 2.36 8.74
C ALA A 19 -2.53 1.28 8.30
N ASN A 20 -3.66 1.15 8.99
CA ASN A 20 -4.64 0.09 8.70
C ASN A 20 -5.21 0.17 7.29
N GLU A 21 -5.52 1.37 6.80
CA GLU A 21 -5.99 1.57 5.43
C GLU A 21 -4.95 1.13 4.41
N LEU A 22 -3.67 1.42 4.68
CA LEU A 22 -2.57 0.98 3.85
C LEU A 22 -2.43 -0.54 3.86
N LYS A 23 -2.62 -1.20 5.02
CA LYS A 23 -2.67 -2.67 5.08
C LYS A 23 -3.77 -3.25 4.20
N ILE A 24 -4.95 -2.63 4.16
CA ILE A 24 -6.06 -3.07 3.31
C ILE A 24 -5.69 -2.89 1.84
N PHE A 25 -5.15 -1.74 1.47
CA PHE A 25 -4.73 -1.46 0.09
C PHE A 25 -3.63 -2.42 -0.38
N LEU A 26 -2.65 -2.72 0.48
CA LEU A 26 -1.48 -3.55 0.16
C LEU A 26 -1.76 -5.06 0.17
N ARG A 27 -2.96 -5.50 0.55
CA ARG A 27 -3.33 -6.91 0.39
C ARG A 27 -3.58 -7.23 -1.08
N CYS A 28 -3.24 -8.45 -1.47
CA CYS A 28 -3.73 -8.98 -2.74
C CYS A 28 -5.26 -9.07 -2.66
N HIS A 29 -5.93 -8.50 -3.65
CA HIS A 29 -7.39 -8.53 -3.75
C HIS A 29 -7.80 -9.51 -4.84
N GLN A 30 -8.77 -10.37 -4.57
CA GLN A 30 -9.31 -11.25 -5.60
C GLN A 30 -9.92 -10.42 -6.73
N LEU A 31 -9.71 -10.83 -7.96
CA LEU A 31 -10.28 -10.18 -9.12
C LEU A 31 -11.81 -10.32 -9.07
N PRO A 32 -12.56 -9.22 -9.28
CA PRO A 32 -14.01 -9.21 -9.14
C PRO A 32 -14.72 -10.14 -10.14
N LEU A 33 -14.08 -10.40 -11.29
CA LEU A 33 -14.60 -11.28 -12.35
C LEU A 33 -13.92 -12.66 -12.37
N GLY A 34 -13.12 -12.99 -11.35
CA GLY A 34 -12.34 -14.22 -11.30
C GLY A 34 -11.11 -14.20 -12.18
N LYS A 35 -10.69 -15.38 -12.66
CA LYS A 35 -9.41 -15.58 -13.34
C LYS A 35 -9.32 -14.79 -14.65
N ASP A 36 -8.27 -13.99 -14.80
CA ASP A 36 -7.98 -13.28 -16.05
C ASP A 36 -7.61 -14.27 -17.17
N SER A 37 -8.26 -14.16 -18.33
CA SER A 37 -8.07 -15.11 -19.44
C SER A 37 -6.69 -15.01 -20.11
N ARG A 38 -6.00 -13.87 -19.99
CA ARG A 38 -4.71 -13.63 -20.65
C ARG A 38 -3.52 -14.04 -19.80
N THR A 39 -3.55 -13.67 -18.52
CA THR A 39 -2.44 -13.87 -17.56
C THR A 39 -2.70 -15.02 -16.60
N GLY A 40 -3.95 -15.46 -16.46
CA GLY A 40 -4.33 -16.54 -15.57
C GLY A 40 -4.32 -16.15 -14.08
N ILE A 41 -4.10 -14.88 -13.73
CA ILE A 41 -4.12 -14.44 -12.34
C ILE A 41 -5.54 -14.42 -11.81
N THR A 42 -5.69 -14.70 -10.52
CA THR A 42 -6.96 -14.58 -9.80
C THR A 42 -6.95 -13.41 -8.82
N GLU A 43 -5.76 -12.89 -8.50
CA GLU A 43 -5.58 -11.81 -7.53
C GLU A 43 -4.85 -10.63 -8.15
N MET A 44 -5.28 -9.43 -7.81
CA MET A 44 -4.64 -8.17 -8.12
C MET A 44 -3.60 -7.84 -7.05
N VAL A 45 -2.36 -7.63 -7.50
CA VAL A 45 -1.26 -7.14 -6.66
C VAL A 45 -1.38 -5.62 -6.55
N PRO A 46 -1.19 -5.02 -5.35
CA PRO A 46 -1.17 -3.57 -5.20
C PRO A 46 -0.08 -2.92 -6.05
N SER A 47 -0.39 -1.79 -6.68
CA SER A 47 0.52 -1.04 -7.55
C SER A 47 1.53 -0.18 -6.78
N ILE A 48 1.83 -0.49 -5.52
CA ILE A 48 2.77 0.33 -4.73
C ILE A 48 4.21 0.04 -5.16
N GLY A 49 5.00 1.09 -5.37
CA GLY A 49 6.43 0.95 -5.60
C GLY A 49 7.17 0.61 -4.29
N HIS A 50 8.14 -0.30 -4.36
CA HIS A 50 9.04 -0.65 -3.24
C HIS A 50 9.68 0.57 -2.56
N SER A 51 9.86 1.68 -3.26
CA SER A 51 10.36 2.93 -2.66
C SER A 51 9.46 3.52 -1.57
N CYS A 52 8.13 3.33 -1.67
CA CYS A 52 7.19 3.79 -0.65
C CYS A 52 7.37 3.02 0.67
N GLU A 53 7.79 1.74 0.60
CA GLU A 53 8.08 0.90 1.77
C GLU A 53 9.10 1.55 2.70
N LYS A 54 10.15 2.15 2.12
CA LYS A 54 11.25 2.78 2.85
C LYS A 54 10.81 4.00 3.68
N ASN A 55 9.62 4.54 3.40
CA ASN A 55 9.08 5.73 4.04
C ASN A 55 7.80 5.42 4.82
N SER A 56 7.66 4.19 5.32
CA SER A 56 6.50 3.71 6.10
C SER A 56 6.15 4.61 7.29
N ASP A 57 7.13 5.16 8.02
CA ASP A 57 6.87 6.07 9.14
C ASP A 57 6.18 7.38 8.69
N LEU A 58 6.65 7.97 7.58
CA LEU A 58 6.04 9.18 7.01
C LEU A 58 4.63 8.89 6.46
N LEU A 59 4.45 7.71 5.84
CA LEU A 59 3.13 7.25 5.40
C LEU A 59 2.18 7.06 6.58
N SER A 60 2.65 6.48 7.68
CA SER A 60 1.85 6.32 8.90
C SER A 60 1.46 7.67 9.51
N GLN A 61 2.34 8.65 9.46
CA GLN A 61 2.03 10.00 9.91
C GLN A 61 1.00 10.68 9.01
N PHE A 62 1.17 10.60 7.69
CA PHE A 62 0.23 11.16 6.72
C PHE A 62 -1.16 10.54 6.84
N MET A 63 -1.23 9.22 7.08
CA MET A 63 -2.49 8.47 7.23
C MET A 63 -3.03 8.44 8.66
N SER A 64 -2.61 9.37 9.52
CA SER A 64 -3.10 9.47 10.92
C SER A 64 -4.38 10.32 11.07
N TYR A 65 -5.00 10.70 9.95
CA TYR A 65 -6.23 11.48 9.93
C TYR A 65 -7.42 10.68 10.49
N LYS A 66 -8.43 11.40 11.01
CA LYS A 66 -9.67 10.79 11.49
C LYS A 66 -10.69 10.77 10.36
N VAL A 67 -11.19 9.59 10.01
CA VAL A 67 -12.30 9.44 9.06
C VAL A 67 -13.50 10.27 9.55
N SER A 68 -14.07 11.09 8.66
CA SER A 68 -15.14 12.05 8.97
C SER A 68 -14.79 13.14 9.99
N GLY A 69 -13.50 13.30 10.33
CA GLY A 69 -13.00 14.42 11.12
C GLY A 69 -12.63 15.62 10.25
N THR A 70 -12.15 16.68 10.89
CA THR A 70 -11.50 17.80 10.19
C THR A 70 -10.20 17.32 9.56
N CYS A 71 -9.93 17.75 8.32
CA CYS A 71 -8.67 17.46 7.67
C CYS A 71 -7.52 18.10 8.46
N PRO A 72 -6.49 17.32 8.89
CA PRO A 72 -5.30 17.88 9.52
C PRO A 72 -4.49 18.72 8.52
N ASP A 73 -3.72 19.69 9.01
CA ASP A 73 -2.70 20.36 8.17
C ASP A 73 -1.50 19.42 8.03
N ASP A 74 -1.45 18.71 6.90
CA ASP A 74 -0.47 17.69 6.57
C ASP A 74 0.52 18.13 5.49
N TRP A 75 0.50 19.40 5.08
CA TRP A 75 1.29 19.93 3.95
C TRP A 75 2.77 19.57 4.05
N SER A 76 3.36 19.72 5.23
CA SER A 76 4.78 19.44 5.46
C SER A 76 5.14 17.95 5.34
N VAL A 77 4.22 17.06 5.73
CA VAL A 77 4.39 15.60 5.66
C VAL A 77 4.17 15.14 4.22
N ALA A 78 3.12 15.63 3.56
CA ALA A 78 2.83 15.37 2.16
C ALA A 78 4.01 15.76 1.27
N HIS A 79 4.57 16.96 1.46
CA HIS A 79 5.73 17.42 0.70
C HIS A 79 6.95 16.52 0.89
N LYS A 80 7.23 16.07 2.13
CA LYS A 80 8.32 15.11 2.38
C LYS A 80 8.13 13.80 1.63
N LEU A 81 6.91 13.28 1.59
CA LEU A 81 6.60 12.03 0.87
C LEU A 81 6.86 12.17 -0.64
N VAL A 82 6.44 13.27 -1.25
CA VAL A 82 6.69 13.53 -2.69
C VAL A 82 8.18 13.63 -3.01
N LEU A 83 8.97 14.22 -2.10
CA LEU A 83 10.42 14.37 -2.29
C LEU A 83 11.22 13.07 -2.09
N LYS A 84 10.64 12.05 -1.45
CA LYS A 84 11.31 10.78 -1.19
C LYS A 84 11.04 9.81 -2.35
N LYS A 85 12.11 9.46 -3.08
CA LYS A 85 12.12 8.46 -4.15
C LYS A 85 12.69 7.13 -3.69
#